data_AF-A0A7J4Q6V9-F1
#
_entry.id   AF-A0A7J4Q6V9-F1
#
_cell.length_a   1.000
_cell.length_b   1.000
_cell.length_c   1.000
_cell.angle_alpha   90.00
_cell.angle_beta   90.00
_cell.angle_gamma   90.00
#
_symmetry.space_group_name_H-M   'P 1'
#
loop_
_entity.id
_entity.type
_entity.pdbx_description
1 polymer ?
#
loop_
_entity_poly.entity_id
_entity_poly.type
_entity_poly.pdbx_seq_one_letter_code
_entity_poly.pdbx_strand_id
1 'polypeptide(L)'
;IIGFGDVTNDTMVLTIDTSVDITAFDISVQSMLCDSGFGGAAGDASFFVSTTNDIGMAQNSGCNILGYYQGEGTSYIPAGTNEDLTSWSYLGSSEEICIMHAFYATEVGGDWLEANLDANYCLDYTFVYPENSWEHWFELNDDQSKLEIDEFGISEHDTVLWAFQNSPYFSTLLQALEMTNLTEALSPENTPQMGYTIFAPTNDAFNATGIYLDDFDSPEGIEVLTEVLLYHVSFAGAYGLDIGTAYNSSSGEYEPYCEPYTFDWMPMQNGEYADPFNYSSWTETVIISNDCQGNITVNQANVIDTDNRVYGFSQTIDWPSSSSATDNGMIQVIDSVLIPSSFNFTAQNNDEPRFNPRFDIPSNLENDGEFGDLIDALGMTMLMDDINVENSPQMGMTIFAPTDEAFAAAGINFDDYDSLQELEGLSEILLNHISFDWVLSFPDECVPTEFDLETTDSFSITISNDCEGDIFVNEAKILYSQGVENGVIYVIDKILMPTEEGPVEEPVE
;
A
#
# COMPACT_ATOMS: atom_id res chain seq x y z
N ILE A 1 -4.68 15.21 33.10
CA ILE A 1 -3.81 15.60 31.98
C ILE A 1 -2.39 15.48 32.49
N ILE A 2 -1.50 14.82 31.75
CA ILE A 2 -0.09 14.66 32.13
C ILE A 2 0.79 15.15 30.99
N GLY A 3 1.82 15.92 31.31
CA GLY A 3 2.74 16.46 30.31
C GLY A 3 4.11 16.73 30.92
N PHE A 4 5.04 17.23 30.11
CA PHE A 4 6.28 17.74 30.65
C PHE A 4 6.06 19.07 31.38
N GLY A 5 6.98 19.42 32.27
CA GLY A 5 6.98 20.67 33.03
C GLY A 5 8.18 21.52 32.63
N ASP A 6 8.88 22.04 33.63
CA ASP A 6 10.18 22.66 33.43
C ASP A 6 11.22 21.57 33.13
N VAL A 7 11.67 21.49 31.86
CA VAL A 7 12.66 20.50 31.41
C VAL A 7 13.94 21.20 30.97
N THR A 8 15.07 20.61 31.39
CA THR A 8 16.42 21.02 31.03
C THR A 8 17.21 19.78 30.63
N ASN A 9 18.36 19.92 29.97
CA ASN A 9 19.21 18.80 29.51
C ASN A 9 19.50 17.71 30.57
N ASP A 10 19.52 18.07 31.86
CA ASP A 10 19.88 17.16 32.95
C ASP A 10 18.70 16.75 33.84
N THR A 11 17.61 17.53 33.85
CA THR A 11 16.49 17.33 34.78
C THR A 11 15.15 17.50 34.09
N MET A 12 14.26 16.57 34.36
CA MET A 12 12.90 16.56 33.83
C MET A 12 11.90 16.70 34.96
N VAL A 13 10.83 17.45 34.69
CA VAL A 13 9.64 17.55 35.53
C VAL A 13 8.47 17.03 34.73
N LEU A 14 7.64 16.19 35.34
CA LEU A 14 6.29 15.94 34.83
C LEU A 14 5.31 16.78 35.59
N THR A 15 4.30 17.27 34.89
CA THR A 15 3.17 17.98 35.47
C THR A 15 1.92 17.11 35.41
N ILE A 16 0.97 17.38 36.31
CA ILE A 16 -0.30 16.71 36.30
C ILE A 16 -1.44 17.68 36.62
N ASP A 17 -2.49 17.67 35.79
CA ASP A 17 -3.80 18.26 36.08
C ASP A 17 -4.78 17.13 36.44
N THR A 18 -5.19 17.08 37.71
CA THR A 18 -6.01 15.99 38.24
C THR A 18 -7.46 16.43 38.42
N SER A 19 -8.41 15.76 37.77
CA SER A 19 -9.85 15.93 38.02
C SER A 19 -10.40 14.95 39.06
N VAL A 20 -9.58 13.97 39.47
CA VAL A 20 -9.92 12.86 40.37
C VAL A 20 -8.75 12.58 41.33
N ASP A 21 -9.03 11.86 42.42
CA ASP A 21 -8.00 11.41 43.35
C ASP A 21 -7.20 10.26 42.71
N ILE A 22 -5.87 10.34 42.76
CA ILE A 22 -4.96 9.36 42.16
C ILE A 22 -4.26 8.56 43.26
N THR A 23 -4.40 7.23 43.22
CA THR A 23 -3.83 6.28 44.19
C THR A 23 -2.60 5.54 43.68
N ALA A 24 -2.42 5.48 42.35
CA ALA A 24 -1.24 5.01 41.67
C ALA A 24 -1.17 5.62 40.26
N PHE A 25 0.02 5.73 39.69
CA PHE A 25 0.23 6.13 38.29
C PHE A 25 1.36 5.32 37.65
N ASP A 26 1.30 5.16 36.34
CA ASP A 26 2.30 4.49 35.52
C ASP A 26 2.50 5.32 34.24
N ILE A 27 3.71 5.79 34.00
CA ILE A 27 4.01 6.70 32.88
C ILE A 27 5.18 6.13 32.10
N SER A 28 4.97 5.92 30.80
CA SER A 28 5.98 5.38 29.89
C SER A 28 6.49 6.50 28.99
N VAL A 29 7.81 6.64 28.93
CA VAL A 29 8.51 7.66 28.14
C VAL A 29 9.53 6.98 27.23
N GLN A 30 9.49 7.24 25.93
CA GLN A 30 10.38 6.62 24.96
C GLN A 30 11.76 7.31 24.90
N SER A 31 12.77 6.56 24.45
CA SER A 31 14.09 7.10 24.06
C SER A 31 14.78 7.90 25.17
N MET A 32 14.52 7.50 26.41
CA MET A 32 15.03 8.13 27.61
C MET A 32 15.56 7.08 28.57
N LEU A 33 16.72 7.39 29.16
CA LEU A 33 17.26 6.67 30.31
C LEU A 33 17.02 7.52 31.56
N CYS A 34 16.17 7.03 32.44
CA CYS A 34 15.88 7.68 33.71
C CYS A 34 16.70 7.06 34.84
N ASP A 35 17.11 7.93 35.78
CA ASP A 35 17.62 7.53 37.07
C ASP A 35 16.50 7.60 38.13
N SER A 36 16.84 7.64 39.42
CA SER A 36 15.86 7.77 40.49
C SER A 36 15.17 9.13 40.51
N GLY A 37 13.83 9.15 40.64
CA GLY A 37 13.04 10.36 40.85
C GLY A 37 12.52 10.52 42.27
N PHE A 38 12.45 11.77 42.74
CA PHE A 38 11.82 12.09 44.03
C PHE A 38 11.46 13.58 44.15
N GLY A 39 10.17 13.90 44.34
CA GLY A 39 9.66 15.27 44.52
C GLY A 39 8.20 15.41 44.09
N GLY A 40 7.67 16.64 44.10
CA GLY A 40 6.34 16.97 43.58
C GLY A 40 5.15 16.40 44.38
N ALA A 41 3.99 16.39 43.75
CA ALA A 41 2.73 15.88 44.27
C ALA A 41 2.84 14.41 44.70
N ALA A 42 3.66 13.60 44.03
CA ALA A 42 3.92 12.23 44.43
C ALA A 42 4.64 12.14 45.79
N GLY A 43 5.66 12.99 46.00
CA GLY A 43 6.37 13.09 47.28
C GLY A 43 5.46 13.57 48.42
N ASP A 44 4.64 14.59 48.17
CA ASP A 44 3.69 15.12 49.15
C ASP A 44 2.59 14.12 49.51
N ALA A 45 2.17 13.31 48.54
CA ALA A 45 1.27 12.18 48.74
C ALA A 45 1.96 10.94 49.35
N SER A 46 3.25 11.00 49.69
CA SER A 46 4.02 9.87 50.25
C SER A 46 4.06 8.63 49.34
N PHE A 47 4.08 8.84 48.03
CA PHE A 47 4.23 7.75 47.06
C PHE A 47 5.68 7.30 46.99
N PHE A 48 5.87 6.01 46.78
CA PHE A 48 7.11 5.46 46.29
C PHE A 48 7.11 5.56 44.77
N VAL A 49 8.11 6.25 44.23
CA VAL A 49 8.33 6.35 42.79
C VAL A 49 9.49 5.44 42.41
N SER A 50 9.25 4.53 41.47
CA SER A 50 10.27 3.67 40.88
C SER A 50 10.37 3.93 39.39
N THR A 51 11.60 3.94 38.90
CA THR A 51 11.92 4.08 37.49
C THR A 51 12.60 2.82 36.97
N THR A 52 12.27 2.40 35.74
CA THR A 52 12.92 1.27 35.07
C THR A 52 13.21 1.60 33.61
N ASN A 53 14.45 1.38 33.17
CA ASN A 53 14.93 1.65 31.81
C ASN A 53 14.61 0.52 30.81
N ASP A 54 13.49 -0.15 30.97
CA ASP A 54 13.07 -1.26 30.11
C ASP A 54 11.54 -1.31 30.04
N ILE A 55 10.99 -0.88 28.89
CA ILE A 55 9.56 -0.93 28.56
C ILE A 55 9.20 -2.19 27.74
N GLY A 56 10.02 -3.25 27.78
CA GLY A 56 9.81 -4.48 27.01
C GLY A 56 10.35 -4.43 25.58
N MET A 57 11.15 -3.41 25.25
CA MET A 57 11.84 -3.27 23.96
C MET A 57 13.29 -3.76 24.06
N ALA A 58 13.86 -4.22 22.94
CA ALA A 58 15.23 -4.69 22.92
C ALA A 58 16.20 -3.55 23.28
N GLN A 59 16.84 -3.66 24.45
CA GLN A 59 17.89 -2.77 24.98
C GLN A 59 17.44 -1.31 25.23
N ASN A 60 17.11 -0.99 26.49
CA ASN A 60 17.26 0.36 27.05
C ASN A 60 16.58 1.50 26.26
N SER A 61 15.44 1.23 25.62
CA SER A 61 14.80 2.12 24.63
C SER A 61 13.76 3.09 25.22
N GLY A 62 13.65 3.16 26.55
CA GLY A 62 12.66 3.99 27.23
C GLY A 62 12.66 3.82 28.74
N CYS A 63 11.91 4.69 29.40
CA CYS A 63 11.76 4.77 30.85
C CYS A 63 10.29 4.56 31.24
N ASN A 64 10.05 3.64 32.17
CA ASN A 64 8.78 3.53 32.87
C ASN A 64 8.91 4.17 34.26
N ILE A 65 7.91 4.95 34.67
CA ILE A 65 7.83 5.70 35.92
C ILE A 65 6.56 5.27 36.65
N LEU A 66 6.73 4.43 37.67
CA LEU A 66 5.64 3.88 38.47
C LEU A 66 5.60 4.56 39.84
N GLY A 67 4.46 5.16 40.18
CA GLY A 67 4.18 5.77 41.47
C GLY A 67 3.07 5.05 42.23
N TYR A 68 3.35 4.61 43.47
CA TYR A 68 2.37 3.90 44.30
C TYR A 68 2.68 4.00 45.80
N TYR A 69 1.68 3.78 46.64
CA TYR A 69 1.84 3.77 48.10
C TYR A 69 2.17 2.37 48.64
N GLN A 70 3.22 2.23 49.48
CA GLN A 70 3.65 0.96 50.08
C GLN A 70 3.23 0.73 51.55
N GLY A 71 2.53 1.67 52.19
CA GLY A 71 2.21 1.61 53.63
C GLY A 71 0.82 1.04 53.97
N GLU A 72 0.48 1.00 55.26
CA GLU A 72 -0.89 0.72 55.72
C GLU A 72 -1.68 2.04 55.86
N GLY A 73 -2.71 2.22 55.02
CA GLY A 73 -3.54 3.43 55.00
C GLY A 73 -3.98 3.81 53.58
N THR A 74 -4.59 4.99 53.42
CA THR A 74 -4.91 5.58 52.12
C THR A 74 -4.03 6.81 51.92
N SER A 75 -3.13 6.75 50.94
CA SER A 75 -2.43 7.91 50.43
C SER A 75 -2.81 8.09 48.97
N TYR A 76 -3.09 9.32 48.55
CA TYR A 76 -3.48 9.65 47.19
C TYR A 76 -3.08 11.10 46.89
N ILE A 77 -2.87 11.39 45.61
CA ILE A 77 -2.75 12.75 45.10
C ILE A 77 -4.20 13.29 44.94
N PRO A 78 -4.60 14.34 45.66
CA PRO A 78 -5.97 14.85 45.59
C PRO A 78 -6.34 15.42 44.20
N ALA A 79 -7.62 15.37 43.87
CA ALA A 79 -8.17 16.11 42.73
C ALA A 79 -7.89 17.63 42.86
N GLY A 80 -7.48 18.25 41.77
CA GLY A 80 -7.22 19.69 41.64
C GLY A 80 -5.85 20.13 42.16
N THR A 81 -4.90 19.20 42.30
CA THR A 81 -3.54 19.51 42.78
C THR A 81 -2.77 20.36 41.78
N ASN A 82 -2.87 20.06 40.47
CA ASN A 82 -2.38 20.88 39.35
C ASN A 82 -0.96 21.44 39.56
N GLU A 83 -0.01 20.55 39.85
CA GLU A 83 1.38 20.85 40.22
C GLU A 83 2.33 19.84 39.57
N ASP A 84 3.64 19.98 39.82
CA ASP A 84 4.67 19.02 39.42
C ASP A 84 4.37 17.65 40.04
N LEU A 85 4.24 16.63 39.21
CA LEU A 85 4.02 15.25 39.63
C LEU A 85 5.28 14.66 40.27
N THR A 86 6.41 14.76 39.57
CA THR A 86 7.72 14.26 40.01
C THR A 86 8.84 14.89 39.19
N SER A 87 10.06 14.89 39.73
CA SER A 87 11.27 15.38 39.06
C SER A 87 12.43 14.40 39.25
N TRP A 88 13.24 14.22 38.21
CA TRP A 88 14.38 13.31 38.20
C TRP A 88 15.43 13.69 37.15
N SER A 89 16.61 13.08 37.27
CA SER A 89 17.67 13.19 36.27
C SER A 89 17.52 12.13 35.19
N TYR A 90 17.76 12.53 33.94
CA TYR A 90 17.61 11.65 32.78
C TYR A 90 18.75 11.85 31.78
N LEU A 91 18.83 10.96 30.80
CA LEU A 91 19.64 11.10 29.60
C LEU A 91 18.75 10.84 28.39
N GLY A 92 18.72 11.77 27.45
CA GLY A 92 18.13 11.56 26.14
C GLY A 92 18.99 10.62 25.31
N SER A 93 18.35 9.74 24.55
CA SER A 93 19.03 8.82 23.63
C SER A 93 18.50 8.91 22.19
N SER A 94 17.71 9.94 21.90
CA SER A 94 17.13 10.23 20.59
C SER A 94 17.01 11.74 20.43
N GLU A 95 16.79 12.17 19.20
CA GLU A 95 16.40 13.55 18.85
C GLU A 95 15.04 13.91 19.47
N GLU A 96 14.30 12.92 19.99
CA GLU A 96 12.96 13.11 20.53
C GLU A 96 12.70 12.26 21.77
N ILE A 97 12.06 12.86 22.77
CA ILE A 97 11.63 12.19 24.00
C ILE A 97 10.16 12.49 24.24
N CYS A 98 9.34 11.44 24.24
CA CYS A 98 7.90 11.54 24.31
C CYS A 98 7.32 10.69 25.44
N ILE A 99 6.34 11.23 26.16
CA ILE A 99 5.44 10.46 27.01
C ILE A 99 4.54 9.68 26.06
N MET A 100 4.72 8.37 26.02
CA MET A 100 3.93 7.50 25.16
C MET A 100 2.56 7.29 25.78
N HIS A 101 2.54 7.05 27.09
CA HIS A 101 1.31 6.84 27.83
C HIS A 101 1.44 7.27 29.27
N ALA A 102 0.30 7.61 29.86
CA ALA A 102 0.18 7.88 31.27
C ALA A 102 -1.11 7.27 31.81
N PHE A 103 -0.99 6.33 32.73
CA PHE A 103 -2.09 5.67 33.40
C PHE A 103 -2.18 6.08 34.85
N TYR A 104 -3.39 5.99 35.39
CA TYR A 104 -3.66 6.22 36.80
C TYR A 104 -4.75 5.30 37.32
N ALA A 105 -4.76 5.09 38.64
CA ALA A 105 -5.82 4.36 39.33
C ALA A 105 -6.43 5.26 40.42
N THR A 106 -7.76 5.24 40.57
CA THR A 106 -8.47 6.09 41.56
C THR A 106 -8.86 5.35 42.84
N GLU A 107 -8.80 4.01 42.84
CA GLU A 107 -9.01 3.18 44.02
C GLU A 107 -7.82 2.23 44.19
N VAL A 108 -7.46 1.93 45.44
CA VAL A 108 -6.36 1.01 45.77
C VAL A 108 -6.69 -0.39 45.22
N GLY A 109 -6.12 -0.74 44.07
CA GLY A 109 -6.37 -2.01 43.37
C GLY A 109 -7.57 -2.02 42.40
N GLY A 110 -8.05 -0.85 41.97
CA GLY A 110 -9.06 -0.70 40.92
C GLY A 110 -8.48 -0.81 39.49
N ASP A 111 -9.35 -0.66 38.49
CA ASP A 111 -8.97 -0.67 37.07
C ASP A 111 -8.09 0.56 36.74
N TRP A 112 -7.09 0.35 35.88
CA TRP A 112 -6.26 1.43 35.35
C TRP A 112 -7.02 2.24 34.31
N LEU A 113 -6.88 3.55 34.36
CA LEU A 113 -7.48 4.50 33.43
C LEU A 113 -6.39 5.27 32.70
N GLU A 114 -6.59 5.53 31.42
CA GLU A 114 -5.69 6.35 30.61
C GLU A 114 -5.90 7.85 30.91
N ALA A 115 -4.81 8.57 31.13
CA ALA A 115 -4.82 10.02 31.24
C ALA A 115 -4.67 10.65 29.86
N ASN A 116 -5.39 11.74 29.62
CA ASN A 116 -5.07 12.62 28.51
C ASN A 116 -3.65 13.19 28.67
N LEU A 117 -2.92 13.32 27.57
CA LEU A 117 -1.63 13.99 27.55
C LEU A 117 -1.80 15.50 27.33
N ASP A 118 -0.87 16.30 27.85
CA ASP A 118 -0.78 17.75 27.60
C ASP A 118 -0.01 18.02 26.30
N ALA A 119 -0.21 19.14 25.63
CA ALA A 119 0.42 19.48 24.35
C ALA A 119 1.96 19.62 24.37
N ASN A 120 2.58 19.36 25.52
CA ASN A 120 4.02 19.28 25.70
C ASN A 120 4.44 17.89 26.18
N TYR A 121 3.75 16.84 25.75
CA TYR A 121 4.12 15.47 26.11
C TYR A 121 5.31 14.96 25.28
N CYS A 122 5.78 15.72 24.29
CA CYS A 122 7.00 15.47 23.53
C CYS A 122 7.97 16.65 23.60
N LEU A 123 9.25 16.32 23.56
CA LEU A 123 10.36 17.27 23.58
C LEU A 123 11.35 16.94 22.48
N ASP A 124 11.86 17.98 21.85
CA ASP A 124 12.79 17.92 20.73
C ASP A 124 14.23 18.25 21.18
N TYR A 125 15.20 17.51 20.65
CA TYR A 125 16.61 17.55 21.01
C TYR A 125 17.49 17.52 19.77
N THR A 126 18.56 18.30 19.78
CA THR A 126 19.56 18.28 18.73
C THR A 126 20.75 17.40 19.10
N PHE A 127 21.25 16.64 18.14
CA PHE A 127 22.50 15.89 18.29
C PHE A 127 23.71 16.83 18.35
N VAL A 128 24.52 16.71 19.41
CA VAL A 128 25.74 17.50 19.57
C VAL A 128 26.98 16.63 19.39
N TYR A 129 27.80 17.00 18.39
CA TYR A 129 29.10 16.41 18.09
C TYR A 129 30.23 17.29 18.66
N PRO A 130 30.67 17.09 19.90
CA PRO A 130 31.87 17.76 20.41
C PRO A 130 33.11 17.45 19.56
N GLU A 131 33.84 18.50 19.14
CA GLU A 131 35.11 18.33 18.44
C GLU A 131 36.10 17.52 19.30
N ASN A 132 36.54 16.36 18.79
CA ASN A 132 37.51 15.43 19.39
C ASN A 132 36.97 14.45 20.46
N SER A 133 35.68 14.13 20.42
CA SER A 133 35.06 13.13 21.28
C SER A 133 34.38 12.04 20.44
N TRP A 134 34.48 10.79 20.90
CA TRP A 134 33.70 9.66 20.33
C TRP A 134 32.33 9.51 21.02
N GLU A 135 32.08 10.38 22.00
CA GLU A 135 30.84 10.46 22.76
C GLU A 135 29.98 11.54 22.13
N HIS A 136 28.72 11.19 21.91
CA HIS A 136 27.67 12.09 21.49
C HIS A 136 26.69 12.27 22.62
N TRP A 137 26.03 13.43 22.65
CA TRP A 137 24.93 13.70 23.55
C TRP A 137 23.86 14.52 22.83
N PHE A 138 22.65 14.46 23.36
CA PHE A 138 21.50 15.22 22.88
C PHE A 138 21.32 16.45 23.77
N GLU A 139 21.10 17.62 23.17
CA GLU A 139 20.77 18.86 23.89
C GLU A 139 19.33 19.27 23.57
N LEU A 140 18.53 19.56 24.60
CA LEU A 140 17.15 20.00 24.48
C LEU A 140 17.10 21.31 23.69
N ASN A 141 16.17 21.40 22.76
CA ASN A 141 15.98 22.60 21.96
C ASN A 141 15.39 23.74 22.79
N ASP A 142 15.83 24.98 22.52
CA ASP A 142 15.32 26.19 23.19
C ASP A 142 13.81 26.38 22.97
N ASP A 143 13.32 25.93 21.82
CA ASP A 143 11.91 25.87 21.46
C ASP A 143 11.41 24.45 21.73
N GLN A 144 11.04 24.17 22.97
CA GLN A 144 10.59 22.85 23.46
C GLN A 144 9.33 22.32 22.76
N SER A 145 8.74 23.09 21.84
CA SER A 145 7.55 22.69 21.09
C SER A 145 7.91 21.80 19.92
N LYS A 146 7.44 20.57 19.96
CA LYS A 146 7.10 19.85 18.73
C LYS A 146 5.70 20.28 18.32
N LEU A 147 5.51 20.69 17.06
CA LEU A 147 4.16 20.78 16.51
C LEU A 147 3.66 19.34 16.35
N GLU A 148 2.85 18.87 17.30
CA GLU A 148 2.33 17.48 17.32
C GLU A 148 1.48 17.15 16.09
N ILE A 149 0.95 18.17 15.44
CA ILE A 149 0.22 18.04 14.19
C ILE A 149 0.94 18.92 13.18
N ASP A 150 1.45 18.32 12.11
CA ASP A 150 2.10 19.01 11.01
C ASP A 150 1.13 19.94 10.24
N GLU A 151 1.60 20.60 9.20
CA GLU A 151 0.77 21.46 8.34
C GLU A 151 -0.37 20.68 7.65
N PHE A 152 -0.22 19.36 7.48
CA PHE A 152 -1.14 18.46 6.82
C PHE A 152 -2.06 17.70 7.76
N GLY A 153 -2.06 17.98 9.06
CA GLY A 153 -2.95 17.30 10.01
C GLY A 153 -2.46 15.92 10.48
N ILE A 154 -1.18 15.59 10.29
CA ILE A 154 -0.57 14.31 10.64
C ILE A 154 0.11 14.42 12.00
N SER A 155 -0.16 13.44 12.86
CA SER A 155 0.42 13.28 14.19
C SER A 155 1.20 11.98 14.23
N GLU A 156 2.38 12.04 14.84
CA GLU A 156 3.23 10.87 14.98
C GLU A 156 2.75 9.91 16.09
N HIS A 157 1.83 10.35 16.94
CA HIS A 157 1.31 9.57 18.07
C HIS A 157 0.01 8.85 17.77
N ASP A 158 -0.57 9.15 16.63
CA ASP A 158 -1.80 8.57 16.17
C ASP A 158 -1.53 7.49 15.13
N THR A 159 -2.59 6.90 14.58
CA THR A 159 -2.48 5.85 13.55
C THR A 159 -2.49 6.46 12.16
N VAL A 160 -2.05 5.70 11.15
CA VAL A 160 -2.15 6.13 9.75
C VAL A 160 -3.60 6.49 9.39
N LEU A 161 -4.53 5.64 9.82
CA LEU A 161 -5.96 5.86 9.58
C LEU A 161 -6.48 7.10 10.32
N TRP A 162 -6.00 7.38 11.54
CA TRP A 162 -6.39 8.59 12.27
C TRP A 162 -5.99 9.86 11.52
N ALA A 163 -4.79 9.89 10.92
CA ALA A 163 -4.31 11.03 10.14
C ALA A 163 -5.26 11.32 8.96
N PHE A 164 -5.67 10.29 8.23
CA PHE A 164 -6.62 10.44 7.13
C PHE A 164 -8.04 10.83 7.60
N GLN A 165 -8.45 10.40 8.79
CA GLN A 165 -9.76 10.74 9.37
C GLN A 165 -9.85 12.17 9.92
N ASN A 166 -8.74 12.71 10.43
CA ASN A 166 -8.73 13.98 11.16
C ASN A 166 -8.08 15.13 10.38
N SER A 167 -7.42 14.85 9.26
CA SER A 167 -6.86 15.87 8.38
C SER A 167 -7.88 16.42 7.39
N PRO A 168 -8.00 17.77 7.25
CA PRO A 168 -8.80 18.38 6.20
C PRO A 168 -8.21 18.19 4.79
N TYR A 169 -6.94 17.78 4.66
CA TYR A 169 -6.24 17.63 3.38
C TYR A 169 -6.46 16.28 2.70
N PHE A 170 -6.87 15.25 3.46
CA PHE A 170 -7.04 13.87 2.97
C PHE A 170 -8.50 13.43 2.84
N SER A 171 -9.46 14.35 2.89
CA SER A 171 -10.89 14.00 2.83
C SER A 171 -11.32 13.24 1.56
N THR A 172 -10.67 13.48 0.42
CA THR A 172 -10.92 12.76 -0.84
C THR A 172 -10.28 11.38 -0.82
N LEU A 173 -9.05 11.29 -0.30
CA LEU A 173 -8.36 10.02 -0.08
C LEU A 173 -9.15 9.10 0.86
N LEU A 174 -9.65 9.64 1.98
CA LEU A 174 -10.47 8.89 2.94
C LEU A 174 -11.74 8.33 2.28
N GLN A 175 -12.46 9.14 1.51
CA GLN A 175 -13.65 8.68 0.77
C GLN A 175 -13.31 7.58 -0.24
N ALA A 176 -12.16 7.68 -0.92
CA ALA A 176 -11.69 6.66 -1.86
C ALA A 176 -11.36 5.34 -1.14
N LEU A 177 -10.71 5.42 0.03
CA LEU A 177 -10.42 4.26 0.88
C LEU A 177 -11.71 3.60 1.41
N GLU A 178 -12.72 4.38 1.77
CA GLU A 178 -14.03 3.87 2.20
C GLU A 178 -14.77 3.19 1.04
N MET A 179 -14.73 3.76 -0.16
CA MET A 179 -15.37 3.22 -1.38
C MET A 179 -14.77 1.88 -1.80
N THR A 180 -13.46 1.71 -1.63
CA THR A 180 -12.70 0.50 -1.97
C THR A 180 -12.56 -0.48 -0.81
N ASN A 181 -13.14 -0.17 0.35
CA ASN A 181 -13.05 -0.97 1.58
C ASN A 181 -11.61 -1.22 2.08
N LEU A 182 -10.67 -0.32 1.77
CA LEU A 182 -9.27 -0.42 2.19
C LEU A 182 -9.00 0.16 3.59
N THR A 183 -9.97 0.81 4.22
CA THR A 183 -9.80 1.37 5.58
C THR A 183 -9.48 0.31 6.63
N GLU A 184 -10.00 -0.92 6.47
CA GLU A 184 -9.70 -2.04 7.37
C GLU A 184 -8.25 -2.52 7.20
N ALA A 185 -7.72 -2.52 5.98
CA ALA A 185 -6.34 -2.90 5.71
C ALA A 185 -5.32 -1.94 6.37
N LEU A 186 -5.69 -0.67 6.54
CA LEU A 186 -4.88 0.35 7.21
C LEU A 186 -5.10 0.44 8.73
N SER A 187 -5.82 -0.51 9.33
CA SER A 187 -6.00 -0.53 10.78
C SER A 187 -4.71 -0.96 11.50
N PRO A 188 -4.51 -0.53 12.76
CA PRO A 188 -3.35 -0.94 13.54
C PRO A 188 -3.20 -2.46 13.67
N GLU A 189 -4.31 -3.20 13.71
CA GLU A 189 -4.30 -4.67 13.81
C GLU A 189 -3.78 -5.36 12.55
N ASN A 190 -3.92 -4.71 11.39
CA ASN A 190 -3.50 -5.22 10.09
C ASN A 190 -2.17 -4.61 9.62
N THR A 191 -1.54 -3.77 10.45
CA THR A 191 -0.28 -3.12 10.10
C THR A 191 0.88 -4.13 10.10
N PRO A 192 1.64 -4.24 9.00
CA PRO A 192 2.79 -5.11 8.87
C PRO A 192 3.85 -4.81 9.92
N GLN A 193 4.61 -5.82 10.35
CA GLN A 193 5.70 -5.62 11.32
C GLN A 193 6.73 -4.58 10.84
N MET A 194 6.99 -4.50 9.53
CA MET A 194 7.91 -3.50 8.97
C MET A 194 7.26 -2.13 8.78
N GLY A 195 5.92 -2.07 8.79
CA GLY A 195 5.17 -0.85 8.61
C GLY A 195 4.79 -0.51 7.18
N TYR A 196 3.93 0.49 7.04
CA TYR A 196 3.53 1.06 5.76
C TYR A 196 4.37 2.28 5.40
N THR A 197 4.64 2.47 4.12
CA THR A 197 4.94 3.78 3.52
C THR A 197 3.77 4.13 2.61
N ILE A 198 3.09 5.25 2.85
CA ILE A 198 1.95 5.69 2.05
C ILE A 198 2.27 7.02 1.41
N PHE A 199 2.25 7.07 0.09
CA PHE A 199 2.19 8.33 -0.63
C PHE A 199 0.76 8.85 -0.59
N ALA A 200 0.45 9.84 0.25
CA ALA A 200 -0.90 10.33 0.46
C ALA A 200 -1.19 11.53 -0.46
N PRO A 201 -1.99 11.37 -1.54
CA PRO A 201 -2.42 12.49 -2.36
C PRO A 201 -3.39 13.38 -1.58
N THR A 202 -3.13 14.68 -1.62
CA THR A 202 -4.05 15.69 -1.06
C THR A 202 -5.34 15.81 -1.87
N ASN A 203 -6.37 16.46 -1.32
CA ASN A 203 -7.58 16.82 -2.07
C ASN A 203 -7.25 17.60 -3.36
N ASP A 204 -6.26 18.49 -3.31
CA ASP A 204 -5.82 19.26 -4.46
C ASP A 204 -5.14 18.38 -5.52
N ALA A 205 -4.43 17.33 -5.10
CA ALA A 205 -3.84 16.33 -5.99
C ALA A 205 -4.91 15.59 -6.80
N PHE A 206 -5.96 15.07 -6.15
CA PHE A 206 -7.10 14.43 -6.86
C PHE A 206 -7.74 15.37 -7.88
N ASN A 207 -7.99 16.62 -7.48
CA ASN A 207 -8.60 17.61 -8.36
C ASN A 207 -7.66 18.01 -9.52
N ALA A 208 -6.35 18.05 -9.30
CA ALA A 208 -5.36 18.36 -10.33
C ALA A 208 -5.22 17.24 -11.36
N THR A 209 -5.28 15.98 -10.93
CA THR A 209 -5.27 14.80 -11.82
C THR A 209 -6.61 14.63 -12.55
N GLY A 210 -7.68 15.29 -12.10
CA GLY A 210 -9.01 15.20 -12.70
C GLY A 210 -9.73 13.89 -12.36
N ILE A 211 -9.32 13.23 -11.28
CA ILE A 211 -9.95 12.01 -10.77
C ILE A 211 -11.07 12.46 -9.82
N TYR A 212 -12.33 12.20 -10.21
CA TYR A 212 -13.50 12.48 -9.39
C TYR A 212 -14.12 11.16 -8.94
N LEU A 213 -14.38 11.03 -7.62
CA LEU A 213 -14.88 9.77 -7.07
C LEU A 213 -16.27 9.38 -7.61
N ASP A 214 -17.06 10.37 -8.06
CA ASP A 214 -18.35 10.14 -8.69
C ASP A 214 -18.25 9.38 -10.03
N ASP A 215 -17.06 9.31 -10.64
CA ASP A 215 -16.82 8.55 -11.88
C ASP A 215 -16.61 7.04 -11.63
N PHE A 216 -16.41 6.62 -10.38
CA PHE A 216 -16.25 5.22 -9.97
C PHE A 216 -17.54 4.67 -9.35
N ASP A 217 -18.64 4.70 -10.11
CA ASP A 217 -19.98 4.26 -9.67
C ASP A 217 -20.32 2.81 -10.09
N SER A 218 -19.40 2.15 -10.78
CA SER A 218 -19.49 0.74 -11.21
C SER A 218 -18.55 -0.17 -10.39
N PRO A 219 -18.85 -1.47 -10.26
CA PRO A 219 -17.94 -2.44 -9.64
C PRO A 219 -16.53 -2.41 -10.26
N GLU A 220 -16.45 -2.33 -11.59
CA GLU A 220 -15.19 -2.32 -12.34
C GLU A 220 -14.42 -1.02 -12.09
N GLY A 221 -15.14 0.12 -12.01
CA GLY A 221 -14.54 1.39 -11.61
C GLY A 221 -13.96 1.36 -10.20
N ILE A 222 -14.66 0.72 -9.25
CA ILE A 222 -14.16 0.57 -7.87
C ILE A 222 -12.91 -0.31 -7.84
N GLU A 223 -12.80 -1.35 -8.68
CA GLU A 223 -11.58 -2.16 -8.80
C GLU A 223 -10.40 -1.35 -9.35
N VAL A 224 -10.63 -0.52 -10.38
CA VAL A 224 -9.60 0.41 -10.88
C VAL A 224 -9.14 1.38 -9.81
N LEU A 225 -10.08 1.98 -9.06
CA LEU A 225 -9.76 2.87 -7.95
C LEU A 225 -8.97 2.13 -6.85
N THR A 226 -9.32 0.88 -6.57
CA THR A 226 -8.60 0.03 -5.61
C THR A 226 -7.14 -0.14 -6.01
N GLU A 227 -6.86 -0.49 -7.27
CA GLU A 227 -5.50 -0.64 -7.77
C GLU A 227 -4.71 0.69 -7.73
N VAL A 228 -5.35 1.82 -8.06
CA VAL A 228 -4.73 3.15 -7.93
C VAL A 228 -4.34 3.42 -6.48
N LEU A 229 -5.23 3.17 -5.51
CA LEU A 229 -4.92 3.40 -4.08
C LEU A 229 -3.82 2.46 -3.57
N LEU A 230 -3.87 1.20 -3.96
CA LEU A 230 -2.86 0.20 -3.61
C LEU A 230 -1.46 0.56 -4.14
N TYR A 231 -1.37 1.23 -5.29
CA TYR A 231 -0.12 1.73 -5.85
C TYR A 231 0.57 2.79 -4.97
N HIS A 232 -0.19 3.47 -4.12
CA HIS A 232 0.33 4.48 -3.21
C HIS A 232 0.93 3.90 -1.93
N VAL A 233 0.74 2.60 -1.62
CA VAL A 233 1.16 2.00 -0.35
C VAL A 233 2.26 0.97 -0.56
N SER A 234 3.34 1.03 0.22
CA SER A 234 4.40 0.02 0.23
C SER A 234 4.72 -0.53 1.61
N PHE A 235 5.29 -1.73 1.63
CA PHE A 235 5.76 -2.44 2.83
C PHE A 235 7.21 -2.11 3.22
N ALA A 236 7.74 -0.97 2.79
CA ALA A 236 9.13 -0.56 3.04
C ALA A 236 9.35 0.05 4.44
N GLY A 237 8.29 0.23 5.23
CA GLY A 237 8.35 0.81 6.58
C GLY A 237 8.68 2.31 6.60
N ALA A 238 9.10 2.83 7.76
CA ALA A 238 9.34 4.27 7.96
C ALA A 238 10.58 4.85 7.21
N TYR A 239 11.21 4.07 6.33
CA TYR A 239 12.47 4.42 5.66
C TYR A 239 12.32 4.75 4.17
N GLY A 240 11.09 4.82 3.64
CA GLY A 240 10.82 4.80 2.20
C GLY A 240 11.59 5.83 1.35
N LEU A 241 11.75 7.07 1.81
CA LEU A 241 12.57 8.10 1.14
C LEU A 241 13.87 8.43 1.89
N ASP A 242 14.03 7.96 3.13
CA ASP A 242 15.21 8.18 3.97
C ASP A 242 16.45 7.42 3.46
N ILE A 243 16.27 6.54 2.46
CA ILE A 243 17.35 5.88 1.71
C ILE A 243 18.12 6.87 0.81
N GLY A 244 17.65 8.11 0.66
CA GLY A 244 18.23 9.15 -0.17
C GLY A 244 19.54 9.75 0.34
N THR A 245 20.31 9.13 1.24
CA THR A 245 21.66 9.60 1.62
C THR A 245 22.76 8.59 1.27
N ALA A 246 23.84 9.08 0.67
CA ALA A 246 25.01 8.30 0.31
C ALA A 246 26.25 8.82 1.04
N TYR A 247 27.05 7.88 1.56
CA TYR A 247 28.32 8.23 2.17
C TYR A 247 29.30 8.77 1.12
N ASN A 248 29.60 10.07 1.20
CA ASN A 248 30.54 10.72 0.31
C ASN A 248 31.96 10.59 0.88
N SER A 249 32.75 9.69 0.28
CA SER A 249 34.15 9.44 0.70
C SER A 249 35.08 10.66 0.60
N SER A 250 34.68 11.73 -0.09
CA SER A 250 35.47 12.95 -0.25
C SER A 250 35.20 13.99 0.84
N SER A 251 33.95 14.12 1.30
CA SER A 251 33.57 14.99 2.43
C SER A 251 33.64 14.26 3.77
N GLY A 252 33.48 12.93 3.77
CA GLY A 252 33.44 12.12 4.99
C GLY A 252 32.07 12.13 5.69
N GLU A 253 31.05 12.65 5.00
CA GLU A 253 29.69 12.85 5.52
C GLU A 253 28.68 12.06 4.66
N TYR A 254 27.50 11.80 5.22
CA TYR A 254 26.35 11.33 4.44
C TYR A 254 25.72 12.54 3.76
N GLU A 255 25.65 12.50 2.43
CA GLU A 255 25.07 13.56 1.61
C GLU A 255 23.85 13.03 0.84
N PRO A 256 22.86 13.87 0.49
CA PRO A 256 21.72 13.42 -0.31
C PRO A 256 22.17 12.79 -1.65
N TYR A 257 21.52 11.70 -2.05
CA TYR A 257 21.75 11.00 -3.31
C TYR A 257 20.97 11.72 -4.43
N CYS A 258 21.70 12.44 -5.29
CA CYS A 258 21.16 13.39 -6.26
C CYS A 258 20.82 12.81 -7.64
N GLU A 259 20.92 11.50 -7.81
CA GLU A 259 20.64 10.85 -9.08
C GLU A 259 19.31 10.11 -8.97
N PRO A 260 18.44 10.15 -10.00
CA PRO A 260 17.23 9.35 -10.01
C PRO A 260 17.56 7.87 -9.87
N TYR A 261 16.85 7.18 -8.99
CA TYR A 261 16.98 5.74 -8.83
C TYR A 261 15.61 5.07 -8.93
N THR A 262 15.62 3.90 -9.55
CA THR A 262 14.45 3.03 -9.58
C THR A 262 14.44 2.25 -8.27
N PHE A 263 13.32 2.32 -7.57
CA PHE A 263 13.07 1.48 -6.42
C PHE A 263 12.08 0.39 -6.84
N ASP A 264 12.39 -0.87 -6.52
CA ASP A 264 11.44 -1.97 -6.62
C ASP A 264 10.39 -1.75 -5.52
N TRP A 265 9.46 -0.84 -5.82
CA TRP A 265 8.35 -0.48 -4.98
C TRP A 265 7.42 -1.69 -4.91
N MET A 266 7.10 -2.15 -3.70
CA MET A 266 6.16 -3.25 -3.48
C MET A 266 4.78 -2.67 -3.15
N PRO A 267 3.93 -2.30 -4.14
CA PRO A 267 2.57 -1.85 -3.88
C PRO A 267 1.73 -2.92 -3.15
N MET A 268 0.81 -2.55 -2.26
CA MET A 268 -0.09 -3.53 -1.63
C MET A 268 -0.93 -4.26 -2.70
N GLN A 269 -1.28 -5.54 -2.52
CA GLN A 269 -2.29 -6.22 -3.35
C GLN A 269 -3.44 -6.70 -2.46
N ASN A 270 -4.68 -6.35 -2.84
CA ASN A 270 -5.95 -6.94 -2.40
C ASN A 270 -6.23 -7.08 -0.89
N GLY A 271 -5.69 -6.19 -0.04
CA GLY A 271 -6.10 -6.10 1.38
C GLY A 271 -5.84 -7.36 2.23
N GLU A 272 -5.25 -8.40 1.67
CA GLU A 272 -4.79 -9.60 2.36
C GLU A 272 -3.30 -9.79 2.10
N TYR A 273 -2.58 -10.13 3.16
CA TYR A 273 -1.16 -10.43 3.17
C TYR A 273 -0.85 -11.63 2.24
N ALA A 274 -0.65 -11.36 0.95
CA ALA A 274 -0.10 -12.34 0.02
C ALA A 274 1.25 -12.82 0.55
N ASP A 275 1.52 -14.13 0.44
CA ASP A 275 2.74 -14.78 0.94
C ASP A 275 3.98 -13.92 0.63
N PRO A 276 4.72 -13.45 1.64
CA PRO A 276 5.85 -12.54 1.49
C PRO A 276 7.01 -13.14 0.69
N PHE A 277 6.90 -14.38 0.21
CA PHE A 277 7.88 -15.06 -0.64
C PHE A 277 7.37 -15.40 -2.06
N ASN A 278 6.14 -15.04 -2.43
CA ASN A 278 5.61 -15.26 -3.78
C ASN A 278 5.63 -13.97 -4.63
N TYR A 279 6.79 -13.70 -5.24
CA TYR A 279 7.06 -12.49 -6.02
C TYR A 279 6.83 -12.65 -7.55
N SER A 280 6.02 -13.61 -8.00
CA SER A 280 5.94 -13.95 -9.43
C SER A 280 5.06 -13.02 -10.29
N SER A 281 4.29 -12.10 -9.70
CA SER A 281 3.32 -11.23 -10.38
C SER A 281 3.72 -9.74 -10.47
N TRP A 282 4.94 -9.38 -10.07
CA TRP A 282 5.38 -7.98 -9.88
C TRP A 282 6.16 -7.46 -11.08
N THR A 283 5.68 -6.38 -11.72
CA THR A 283 6.34 -5.78 -12.90
C THR A 283 6.42 -4.25 -12.91
N GLU A 284 5.80 -3.55 -11.95
CA GLU A 284 5.82 -2.08 -11.91
C GLU A 284 6.89 -1.55 -10.95
N THR A 285 7.56 -0.48 -11.36
CA THR A 285 8.60 0.19 -10.56
C THR A 285 8.23 1.65 -10.35
N VAL A 286 8.72 2.24 -9.26
CA VAL A 286 8.56 3.67 -9.00
C VAL A 286 9.93 4.34 -9.14
N ILE A 287 9.95 5.48 -9.82
CA ILE A 287 11.16 6.29 -9.99
C ILE A 287 11.18 7.36 -8.92
N ILE A 288 12.18 7.33 -8.04
CA ILE A 288 12.42 8.38 -7.07
C ILE A 288 13.52 9.27 -7.61
N SER A 289 13.30 10.59 -7.60
CA SER A 289 14.29 11.58 -7.98
C SER A 289 14.42 12.63 -6.88
N ASN A 290 15.65 12.98 -6.52
CA ASN A 290 15.97 14.05 -5.58
C ASN A 290 16.90 15.03 -6.28
N ASP A 291 16.49 16.31 -6.35
CA ASP A 291 17.30 17.33 -7.02
C ASP A 291 18.47 17.86 -6.17
N CYS A 292 18.55 17.45 -4.89
CA CYS A 292 19.50 17.94 -3.88
C CYS A 292 19.37 19.43 -3.55
N GLN A 293 18.25 20.04 -3.90
CA GLN A 293 17.79 21.33 -3.39
C GLN A 293 16.59 21.17 -2.44
N GLY A 294 16.23 19.93 -2.11
CA GLY A 294 15.14 19.59 -1.20
C GLY A 294 13.85 19.18 -1.91
N ASN A 295 13.81 19.12 -3.25
CA ASN A 295 12.64 18.62 -3.96
C ASN A 295 12.82 17.14 -4.28
N ILE A 296 11.87 16.34 -3.82
CA ILE A 296 11.78 14.92 -4.12
C ILE A 296 10.56 14.68 -4.99
N THR A 297 10.70 13.84 -6.01
CA THR A 297 9.59 13.39 -6.84
C THR A 297 9.51 11.88 -6.86
N VAL A 298 8.29 11.39 -6.89
CA VAL A 298 7.93 9.97 -6.97
C VAL A 298 7.13 9.81 -8.25
N ASN A 299 7.69 9.13 -9.23
CA ASN A 299 7.28 9.19 -10.63
C ASN A 299 7.18 10.65 -11.12
N GLN A 300 5.97 11.17 -11.28
CA GLN A 300 5.70 12.56 -11.69
C GLN A 300 5.14 13.43 -10.56
N ALA A 301 4.85 12.86 -9.38
CA ALA A 301 4.32 13.59 -8.24
C ALA A 301 5.44 14.20 -7.41
N ASN A 302 5.30 15.44 -7.00
CA ASN A 302 6.20 16.05 -6.02
C ASN A 302 5.80 15.57 -4.62
N VAL A 303 6.79 15.19 -3.84
CA VAL A 303 6.60 14.94 -2.41
C VAL A 303 6.72 16.29 -1.71
N ILE A 304 5.58 16.79 -1.23
CA ILE A 304 5.48 18.10 -0.58
C ILE A 304 5.70 18.01 0.93
N ASP A 305 5.59 16.81 1.50
CA ASP A 305 6.03 16.52 2.85
C ASP A 305 6.56 15.09 2.95
N THR A 306 7.78 14.95 3.45
CA THR A 306 8.59 13.73 3.37
C THR A 306 8.73 13.01 4.70
N ASP A 307 8.41 13.66 5.83
CA ASP A 307 8.83 13.22 7.16
C ASP A 307 7.67 13.10 8.16
N ASN A 308 6.61 12.39 7.76
CA ASN A 308 5.49 12.11 8.65
C ASN A 308 5.50 10.67 9.13
N ARG A 309 6.36 10.40 10.11
CA ARG A 309 6.36 9.14 10.84
C ARG A 309 5.14 9.05 11.74
N VAL A 310 4.56 7.87 11.81
CA VAL A 310 3.33 7.59 12.54
C VAL A 310 3.54 6.32 13.37
N TYR A 311 3.36 6.44 14.68
CA TYR A 311 3.49 5.36 15.65
C TYR A 311 2.14 5.17 16.35
N GLY A 312 1.29 4.28 15.84
CA GLY A 312 0.09 3.91 16.58
C GLY A 312 0.43 2.86 17.65
N PHE A 313 0.02 3.11 18.88
CA PHE A 313 0.27 2.22 20.02
C PHE A 313 -1.00 1.43 20.37
N SER A 314 -0.88 0.11 20.50
CA SER A 314 -1.90 -0.70 21.19
C SER A 314 -1.37 -1.19 22.53
N GLN A 315 -2.26 -1.26 23.51
CA GLN A 315 -1.94 -1.76 24.83
C GLN A 315 -2.73 -3.01 25.20
N THR A 316 -2.06 -3.87 25.96
CA THR A 316 -2.73 -4.79 26.87
C THR A 316 -3.12 -4.03 28.14
N ILE A 317 -4.40 -4.00 28.45
CA ILE A 317 -4.97 -3.50 29.73
C ILE A 317 -4.51 -4.29 30.98
N ASP A 318 -3.77 -5.39 30.80
CA ASP A 318 -3.24 -6.23 31.88
C ASP A 318 -1.83 -5.82 32.30
N TRP A 319 -1.65 -5.59 33.61
CA TRP A 319 -0.35 -5.27 34.20
C TRP A 319 0.59 -6.51 34.26
N PRO A 320 1.90 -6.38 33.94
CA PRO A 320 2.59 -5.17 33.50
C PRO A 320 2.18 -4.74 32.10
N SER A 321 1.80 -3.47 31.97
CA SER A 321 1.53 -2.81 30.70
C SER A 321 2.79 -2.86 29.85
N SER A 322 2.75 -3.64 28.79
CA SER A 322 3.75 -3.55 27.73
C SER A 322 3.14 -2.73 26.59
N SER A 323 3.67 -1.54 26.36
CA SER A 323 3.39 -0.76 25.16
C SER A 323 4.30 -1.27 24.04
N SER A 324 3.72 -1.78 22.96
CA SER A 324 4.43 -1.96 21.70
C SER A 324 3.79 -1.04 20.67
N ALA A 325 4.58 -0.26 19.94
CA ALA A 325 4.10 0.33 18.69
C ALA A 325 3.53 -0.81 17.83
N THR A 326 2.25 -0.71 17.48
CA THR A 326 1.54 -1.71 16.67
C THR A 326 1.21 -1.22 15.28
N ASP A 327 1.16 0.10 15.10
CA ASP A 327 1.11 0.74 13.79
C ASP A 327 2.44 1.50 13.61
N ASN A 328 3.20 1.13 12.60
CA ASN A 328 4.40 1.83 12.17
C ASN A 328 4.16 2.28 10.73
N GLY A 329 3.88 3.56 10.55
CA GLY A 329 3.59 4.16 9.25
C GLY A 329 4.57 5.28 8.92
N MET A 330 4.74 5.53 7.63
CA MET A 330 5.28 6.77 7.10
C MET A 330 4.29 7.29 6.07
N ILE A 331 3.80 8.50 6.27
CA ILE A 331 2.95 9.20 5.31
C ILE A 331 3.83 10.20 4.57
N GLN A 332 3.78 10.16 3.24
CA GLN A 332 4.50 11.09 2.38
C GLN A 332 3.49 11.82 1.53
N VAL A 333 3.31 13.11 1.80
CA VAL A 333 2.25 13.88 1.17
C VAL A 333 2.70 14.23 -0.24
N ILE A 334 1.83 13.94 -1.22
CA ILE A 334 2.11 14.18 -2.64
C ILE A 334 1.09 15.12 -3.27
N ASP A 335 1.52 15.83 -4.31
CA ASP A 335 0.72 16.83 -5.03
C ASP A 335 0.00 16.32 -6.28
N SER A 336 0.18 15.04 -6.64
CA SER A 336 -0.52 14.38 -7.76
C SER A 336 -0.83 12.95 -7.38
N VAL A 337 -1.96 12.41 -7.85
CA VAL A 337 -2.26 10.98 -7.70
C VAL A 337 -1.25 10.17 -8.54
N LEU A 338 -0.64 9.15 -7.94
CA LEU A 338 0.18 8.17 -8.64
C LEU A 338 -0.73 7.22 -9.42
N ILE A 339 -0.61 7.24 -10.73
CA ILE A 339 -1.33 6.32 -11.61
C ILE A 339 -0.33 5.25 -12.06
N PRO A 340 -0.60 3.96 -11.79
CA PRO A 340 0.18 2.86 -12.34
C PRO A 340 0.38 3.03 -13.85
N SER A 341 1.56 2.66 -14.34
CA SER A 341 1.87 2.78 -15.76
C SER A 341 0.92 1.94 -16.64
N SER A 342 0.36 0.86 -16.08
CA SER A 342 -0.71 0.07 -16.67
C SER A 342 -2.04 0.82 -16.92
N PHE A 343 -2.26 1.99 -16.31
CA PHE A 343 -3.48 2.81 -16.49
C PHE A 343 -3.27 4.13 -17.23
N ASN A 344 -2.05 4.46 -17.65
CA ASN A 344 -1.76 5.75 -18.31
C ASN A 344 -2.13 5.69 -19.81
N PHE A 345 -3.42 5.84 -20.11
CA PHE A 345 -3.94 5.75 -21.47
C PHE A 345 -3.74 7.07 -22.24
N THR A 346 -2.77 7.09 -23.16
CA THR A 346 -2.74 8.06 -24.27
C THR A 346 -2.90 7.37 -25.61
N ALA A 347 -3.73 7.94 -26.49
CA ALA A 347 -4.15 7.31 -27.73
C ALA A 347 -3.00 7.07 -28.75
N GLN A 348 -3.01 5.85 -29.31
CA GLN A 348 -2.40 5.33 -30.54
C GLN A 348 -1.01 5.85 -30.95
N ASN A 349 0.03 5.12 -30.52
CA ASN A 349 1.12 4.67 -31.40
C ASN A 349 1.55 3.25 -30.95
N ASN A 350 1.87 2.38 -31.91
CA ASN A 350 2.03 0.92 -31.78
C ASN A 350 3.19 0.39 -30.90
N ASP A 351 3.55 1.08 -29.82
CA ASP A 351 4.55 0.63 -28.83
C ASP A 351 3.95 0.52 -27.40
N GLU A 352 2.62 0.60 -27.25
CA GLU A 352 1.92 0.51 -25.95
C GLU A 352 1.01 -0.75 -25.85
N PRO A 353 0.85 -1.32 -24.64
CA PRO A 353 -0.03 -2.45 -24.41
C PRO A 353 -1.51 -2.11 -24.66
N ARG A 354 -2.18 -2.85 -25.55
CA ARG A 354 -3.61 -2.67 -25.87
C ARG A 354 -4.52 -3.13 -24.74
N PHE A 355 -4.08 -4.16 -24.01
CA PHE A 355 -4.82 -4.79 -22.92
C PHE A 355 -4.18 -4.44 -21.57
N ASN A 356 -4.89 -4.63 -20.48
CA ASN A 356 -4.34 -4.62 -19.14
C ASN A 356 -3.82 -6.03 -18.77
N PRO A 357 -2.51 -6.22 -18.53
CA PRO A 357 -1.95 -7.52 -18.18
C PRO A 357 -2.53 -8.15 -16.89
N ARG A 358 -3.19 -7.37 -16.05
CA ARG A 358 -3.77 -7.79 -14.76
C ARG A 358 -5.25 -8.11 -14.83
N PHE A 359 -5.90 -7.82 -15.96
CA PHE A 359 -7.27 -8.21 -16.18
C PHE A 359 -7.27 -9.58 -16.84
N ASP A 360 -8.33 -10.36 -16.60
CA ASP A 360 -8.54 -11.59 -17.33
C ASP A 360 -8.94 -11.30 -18.79
N ILE A 361 -9.03 -12.36 -19.60
CA ILE A 361 -9.38 -12.25 -21.01
C ILE A 361 -10.76 -11.56 -21.19
N PRO A 362 -11.86 -12.01 -20.55
CA PRO A 362 -13.15 -11.32 -20.60
C PRO A 362 -13.08 -9.82 -20.35
N SER A 363 -12.50 -9.43 -19.21
CA SER A 363 -12.44 -8.04 -18.78
C SER A 363 -11.65 -7.18 -19.76
N ASN A 364 -10.59 -7.71 -20.35
CA ASN A 364 -9.82 -6.99 -21.38
C ASN A 364 -10.60 -6.79 -22.68
N LEU A 365 -11.31 -7.81 -23.14
CA LEU A 365 -12.09 -7.74 -24.38
C LEU A 365 -13.28 -6.79 -24.23
N GLU A 366 -13.97 -6.81 -23.08
CA GLU A 366 -15.08 -5.89 -22.79
C GLU A 366 -14.63 -4.42 -22.74
N ASN A 367 -13.43 -4.15 -22.18
CA ASN A 367 -12.91 -2.80 -22.00
C ASN A 367 -12.30 -2.17 -23.26
N ASP A 368 -11.81 -2.98 -24.20
CA ASP A 368 -11.12 -2.48 -25.40
C ASP A 368 -12.07 -1.80 -26.40
N GLY A 369 -13.33 -2.25 -26.47
CA GLY A 369 -14.38 -1.63 -27.27
C GLY A 369 -14.39 -1.99 -28.76
N GLU A 370 -13.49 -2.85 -29.26
CA GLU A 370 -13.50 -3.40 -30.64
C GLU A 370 -13.86 -4.91 -30.71
N PHE A 371 -14.36 -5.48 -29.60
CA PHE A 371 -14.70 -6.91 -29.47
C PHE A 371 -16.14 -7.16 -29.00
N GLY A 372 -17.06 -6.21 -29.24
CA GLY A 372 -18.44 -6.35 -28.81
C GLY A 372 -19.12 -7.58 -29.40
N ASP A 373 -18.91 -7.85 -30.69
CA ASP A 373 -19.47 -9.01 -31.39
C ASP A 373 -18.89 -10.32 -30.84
N LEU A 374 -17.60 -10.33 -30.44
CA LEU A 374 -16.97 -11.50 -29.82
C LEU A 374 -17.56 -11.80 -28.43
N ILE A 375 -17.71 -10.76 -27.60
CA ILE A 375 -18.30 -10.87 -26.26
C ILE A 375 -19.75 -11.37 -26.35
N ASP A 376 -20.55 -10.81 -27.26
CA ASP A 376 -21.92 -11.26 -27.49
C ASP A 376 -21.95 -12.73 -27.93
N ALA A 377 -21.08 -13.15 -28.85
CA ALA A 377 -20.98 -14.53 -29.31
C ALA A 377 -20.58 -15.53 -28.19
N LEU A 378 -19.59 -15.15 -27.37
CA LEU A 378 -19.17 -15.94 -26.21
C LEU A 378 -20.28 -16.05 -25.16
N GLY A 379 -21.02 -14.96 -24.95
CA GLY A 379 -22.18 -14.93 -24.06
C GLY A 379 -23.33 -15.83 -24.54
N MET A 380 -23.65 -15.79 -25.84
CA MET A 380 -24.70 -16.63 -26.43
C MET A 380 -24.37 -18.14 -26.37
N THR A 381 -23.09 -18.49 -26.42
CA THR A 381 -22.61 -19.88 -26.38
C THR A 381 -22.21 -20.36 -24.98
N MET A 382 -22.32 -19.50 -23.96
CA MET A 382 -21.94 -19.75 -22.56
C MET A 382 -20.44 -20.04 -22.36
N LEU A 383 -19.58 -19.58 -23.27
CA LEU A 383 -18.13 -19.77 -23.18
C LEU A 383 -17.43 -18.72 -22.31
N MET A 384 -18.11 -17.63 -21.92
CA MET A 384 -17.54 -16.59 -21.05
C MET A 384 -17.04 -17.15 -19.71
N ASP A 385 -17.78 -18.10 -19.14
CA ASP A 385 -17.38 -18.74 -17.88
C ASP A 385 -16.12 -19.60 -18.06
N ASP A 386 -15.88 -20.17 -19.23
CA ASP A 386 -14.74 -21.07 -19.49
C ASP A 386 -13.41 -20.32 -19.66
N ILE A 387 -13.47 -19.02 -19.97
CA ILE A 387 -12.28 -18.18 -20.25
C ILE A 387 -11.94 -17.18 -19.14
N ASN A 388 -12.63 -17.26 -17.99
CA ASN A 388 -12.37 -16.41 -16.83
C ASN A 388 -11.19 -16.91 -15.99
N VAL A 389 -10.71 -16.08 -15.06
CA VAL A 389 -9.58 -16.43 -14.19
C VAL A 389 -9.81 -17.72 -13.38
N GLU A 390 -11.03 -17.97 -12.90
CA GLU A 390 -11.33 -19.10 -11.99
C GLU A 390 -11.23 -20.46 -12.68
N ASN A 391 -11.60 -20.52 -13.97
CA ASN A 391 -11.59 -21.74 -14.77
C ASN A 391 -10.32 -21.90 -15.63
N SER A 392 -9.38 -20.97 -15.49
CA SER A 392 -8.15 -20.95 -16.28
C SER A 392 -7.12 -22.00 -15.84
N PRO A 393 -6.41 -22.65 -16.78
CA PRO A 393 -5.30 -23.55 -16.46
C PRO A 393 -4.12 -22.80 -15.86
N GLN A 394 -3.32 -23.50 -15.04
CA GLN A 394 -2.08 -22.94 -14.46
C GLN A 394 -1.04 -22.44 -15.47
N MET A 395 -1.05 -22.98 -16.70
CA MET A 395 -0.12 -22.57 -17.76
C MET A 395 -0.68 -21.43 -18.63
N GLY A 396 -1.86 -20.91 -18.30
CA GLY A 396 -2.59 -19.91 -19.08
C GLY A 396 -3.25 -20.50 -20.33
N MET A 397 -4.16 -19.74 -20.92
CA MET A 397 -4.84 -20.07 -22.18
C MET A 397 -4.39 -19.15 -23.32
N THR A 398 -4.70 -19.54 -24.55
CA THR A 398 -4.54 -18.67 -25.73
C THR A 398 -5.90 -18.36 -26.32
N ILE A 399 -6.20 -17.09 -26.57
CA ILE A 399 -7.37 -16.69 -27.36
C ILE A 399 -6.93 -15.90 -28.59
N PHE A 400 -7.49 -16.25 -29.74
CA PHE A 400 -7.43 -15.46 -30.96
C PHE A 400 -8.70 -14.62 -31.03
N ALA A 401 -8.63 -13.34 -30.71
CA ALA A 401 -9.78 -12.44 -30.61
C ALA A 401 -10.05 -11.74 -31.95
N PRO A 402 -11.07 -12.16 -32.74
CA PRO A 402 -11.49 -11.43 -33.94
C PRO A 402 -12.16 -10.11 -33.57
N THR A 403 -11.79 -9.02 -34.26
CA THR A 403 -12.43 -7.70 -34.07
C THR A 403 -13.86 -7.68 -34.63
N ASP A 404 -14.65 -6.67 -34.25
CA ASP A 404 -15.99 -6.45 -34.80
C ASP A 404 -15.97 -6.33 -36.34
N GLU A 405 -14.91 -5.75 -36.93
CA GLU A 405 -14.74 -5.73 -38.39
C GLU A 405 -14.55 -7.12 -38.99
N ALA A 406 -13.91 -8.04 -38.27
CA ALA A 406 -13.75 -9.43 -38.69
C ALA A 406 -15.10 -10.17 -38.70
N PHE A 407 -15.94 -9.95 -37.68
CA PHE A 407 -17.32 -10.45 -37.64
C PHE A 407 -18.17 -9.91 -38.80
N ALA A 408 -18.12 -8.59 -39.01
CA ALA A 408 -18.81 -7.95 -40.12
C ALA A 408 -18.34 -8.47 -41.49
N ALA A 409 -17.03 -8.72 -41.65
CA ALA A 409 -16.45 -9.24 -42.89
C ALA A 409 -16.84 -10.71 -43.16
N ALA A 410 -16.99 -11.52 -42.10
CA ALA A 410 -17.49 -12.88 -42.21
C ALA A 410 -18.99 -12.95 -42.54
N GLY A 411 -19.72 -11.85 -42.31
CA GLY A 411 -21.17 -11.78 -42.54
C GLY A 411 -21.97 -12.55 -41.49
N ILE A 412 -21.42 -12.73 -40.29
CA ILE A 412 -22.13 -13.29 -39.15
C ILE A 412 -23.18 -12.28 -38.68
N ASN A 413 -24.40 -12.75 -38.50
CA ASN A 413 -25.50 -11.97 -37.97
C ASN A 413 -26.13 -12.74 -36.82
N PHE A 414 -26.05 -12.21 -35.60
CA PHE A 414 -26.51 -12.90 -34.38
C PHE A 414 -28.02 -13.20 -34.39
N ASP A 415 -28.82 -12.45 -35.14
CA ASP A 415 -30.25 -12.73 -35.33
C ASP A 415 -30.51 -14.09 -36.02
N ASP A 416 -29.52 -14.64 -36.73
CA ASP A 416 -29.62 -15.93 -37.42
C ASP A 416 -29.31 -17.13 -36.51
N TYR A 417 -28.97 -16.91 -35.23
CA TYR A 417 -28.60 -17.94 -34.25
C TYR A 417 -29.69 -18.11 -33.19
N ASP A 418 -30.91 -18.46 -33.60
CA ASP A 418 -32.09 -18.56 -32.73
C ASP A 418 -32.46 -20.00 -32.33
N SER A 419 -31.76 -20.99 -32.88
CA SER A 419 -31.92 -22.41 -32.56
C SER A 419 -30.69 -23.02 -31.89
N LEU A 420 -30.91 -24.11 -31.13
CA LEU A 420 -29.82 -24.85 -30.48
C LEU A 420 -28.77 -25.35 -31.48
N GLN A 421 -29.19 -25.73 -32.69
CA GLN A 421 -28.28 -26.24 -33.71
C GLN A 421 -27.38 -25.13 -34.28
N GLU A 422 -27.90 -23.91 -34.42
CA GLU A 422 -27.10 -22.77 -34.87
C GLU A 422 -26.13 -22.33 -33.77
N LEU A 423 -26.57 -22.28 -32.51
CA LEU A 423 -25.70 -21.98 -31.36
C LEU A 423 -24.58 -23.02 -31.18
N GLU A 424 -24.86 -24.30 -31.43
CA GLU A 424 -23.83 -25.36 -31.43
C GLU A 424 -22.78 -25.09 -32.52
N GLY A 425 -23.22 -24.71 -33.73
CA GLY A 425 -22.31 -24.30 -34.80
C GLY A 425 -21.50 -23.04 -34.49
N LEU A 426 -22.09 -22.05 -33.80
CA LEU A 426 -21.36 -20.86 -33.34
C LEU A 426 -20.32 -21.22 -32.28
N SER A 427 -20.66 -22.10 -31.35
CA SER A 427 -19.73 -22.60 -30.32
C SER A 427 -18.54 -23.32 -30.94
N GLU A 428 -18.76 -24.18 -31.94
CA GLU A 428 -17.67 -24.83 -32.70
C GLU A 428 -16.74 -23.81 -33.39
N ILE A 429 -17.29 -22.73 -33.94
CA ILE A 429 -16.49 -21.64 -34.53
C ILE A 429 -15.66 -20.94 -33.44
N LEU A 430 -16.25 -20.62 -32.29
CA LEU A 430 -15.54 -19.94 -31.19
C LEU A 430 -14.45 -20.83 -30.58
N LEU A 431 -14.67 -22.14 -30.47
CA LEU A 431 -13.67 -23.09 -29.98
C LEU A 431 -12.43 -23.17 -30.88
N ASN A 432 -12.54 -22.83 -32.16
CA ASN A 432 -11.38 -22.69 -33.06
C ASN A 432 -10.48 -21.49 -32.73
N HIS A 433 -10.95 -20.59 -31.86
CA HIS A 433 -10.22 -19.39 -31.45
C HIS A 433 -9.58 -19.53 -30.06
N ILE A 434 -9.87 -20.59 -29.31
CA ILE A 434 -9.43 -20.75 -27.93
C ILE A 434 -8.55 -22.00 -27.83
N SER A 435 -7.48 -21.93 -27.06
CA SER A 435 -6.70 -23.08 -26.61
C SER A 435 -6.65 -23.10 -25.09
N PHE A 436 -7.17 -24.18 -24.48
CA PHE A 436 -7.28 -24.32 -23.03
C PHE A 436 -6.10 -25.04 -22.38
N ASP A 437 -5.05 -25.44 -23.10
CA ASP A 437 -3.99 -26.26 -22.52
C ASP A 437 -2.65 -25.53 -22.36
N TRP A 438 -2.39 -24.47 -23.14
CA TRP A 438 -1.16 -23.68 -23.02
C TRP A 438 -1.21 -22.32 -23.73
N VAL A 439 -0.26 -21.47 -23.38
CA VAL A 439 0.11 -20.27 -24.15
C VAL A 439 0.93 -20.65 -25.39
N LEU A 440 0.42 -20.34 -26.58
CA LEU A 440 1.12 -20.54 -27.85
C LEU A 440 2.22 -19.51 -28.05
N SER A 441 3.40 -19.97 -28.51
CA SER A 441 4.51 -19.12 -28.95
C SER A 441 4.77 -19.33 -30.45
N PHE A 442 5.01 -18.25 -31.19
CA PHE A 442 5.26 -18.34 -32.63
C PHE A 442 6.73 -18.61 -32.97
N PRO A 443 7.01 -19.47 -33.97
CA PRO A 443 8.37 -19.69 -34.43
C PRO A 443 8.88 -18.46 -35.22
N ASP A 444 10.14 -18.07 -34.99
CA ASP A 444 10.83 -17.01 -35.74
C ASP A 444 11.12 -17.39 -37.22
N GLU A 445 10.97 -18.67 -37.56
CA GLU A 445 11.26 -19.20 -38.89
C GLU A 445 10.07 -18.99 -39.83
N CYS A 446 10.34 -18.61 -41.09
CA CYS A 446 9.32 -18.50 -42.13
C CYS A 446 8.84 -19.85 -42.68
N VAL A 447 8.67 -20.84 -41.80
CA VAL A 447 8.19 -22.16 -42.14
C VAL A 447 6.82 -22.31 -41.49
N PRO A 448 5.74 -22.51 -42.29
CA PRO A 448 4.43 -22.78 -41.76
C PRO A 448 4.48 -23.98 -40.80
N THR A 449 3.92 -23.78 -39.61
CA THR A 449 3.86 -24.80 -38.56
C THR A 449 2.41 -25.05 -38.22
N GLU A 450 2.02 -26.31 -38.25
CA GLU A 450 0.68 -26.77 -37.90
C GLU A 450 0.59 -27.01 -36.39
N PHE A 451 -0.44 -26.46 -35.75
CA PHE A 451 -0.74 -26.61 -34.34
C PHE A 451 -2.15 -27.18 -34.18
N ASP A 452 -2.27 -28.14 -33.27
CA ASP A 452 -3.55 -28.64 -32.80
C ASP A 452 -3.95 -27.82 -31.57
N LEU A 453 -5.14 -27.24 -31.58
CA LEU A 453 -5.66 -26.48 -30.43
C LEU A 453 -6.24 -27.39 -29.34
N GLU A 454 -6.42 -28.68 -29.64
CA GLU A 454 -7.02 -29.72 -28.79
C GLU A 454 -8.47 -29.41 -28.35
N THR A 455 -9.10 -28.37 -28.92
CA THR A 455 -10.47 -27.96 -28.61
C THR A 455 -11.54 -28.62 -29.47
N THR A 456 -11.21 -29.01 -30.70
CA THR A 456 -12.11 -29.75 -31.60
C THR A 456 -11.35 -30.87 -32.32
N ASP A 457 -11.99 -32.03 -32.53
CA ASP A 457 -11.37 -33.24 -33.11
C ASP A 457 -10.91 -33.08 -34.58
N SER A 458 -11.11 -31.91 -35.20
CA SER A 458 -10.96 -31.71 -36.66
C SER A 458 -10.39 -30.37 -37.10
N PHE A 459 -9.92 -29.52 -36.17
CA PHE A 459 -9.39 -28.20 -36.52
C PHE A 459 -7.94 -28.02 -36.09
N SER A 460 -7.03 -28.08 -37.07
CA SER A 460 -5.67 -27.60 -36.90
C SER A 460 -5.56 -26.16 -37.42
N ILE A 461 -4.78 -25.35 -36.72
CA ILE A 461 -4.38 -24.03 -37.21
C ILE A 461 -2.98 -24.12 -37.81
N THR A 462 -2.75 -23.39 -38.88
CA THR A 462 -1.42 -23.21 -39.47
C THR A 462 -0.93 -21.81 -39.13
N ILE A 463 0.14 -21.73 -38.35
CA ILE A 463 0.81 -20.46 -38.07
C ILE A 463 1.91 -20.26 -39.10
N SER A 464 1.94 -19.10 -39.75
CA SER A 464 2.95 -18.75 -40.75
C SER A 464 3.45 -17.33 -40.57
N ASN A 465 4.72 -17.10 -40.89
CA ASN A 465 5.36 -15.80 -40.94
C ASN A 465 5.76 -15.51 -42.39
N ASP A 466 5.42 -14.32 -42.90
CA ASP A 466 5.67 -13.95 -44.30
C ASP A 466 7.12 -13.50 -44.58
N CYS A 467 8.00 -13.56 -43.58
CA CYS A 467 9.35 -12.99 -43.57
C CYS A 467 9.42 -11.46 -43.72
N GLU A 468 8.30 -10.77 -43.81
CA GLU A 468 8.21 -9.31 -43.92
C GLU A 468 7.75 -8.68 -42.59
N GLY A 469 7.42 -9.52 -41.60
CA GLY A 469 7.12 -9.15 -40.22
C GLY A 469 5.68 -9.44 -39.81
N ASP A 470 4.84 -9.89 -40.74
CA ASP A 470 3.45 -10.23 -40.46
C ASP A 470 3.33 -11.73 -40.12
N ILE A 471 2.54 -12.01 -39.07
CA ILE A 471 2.21 -13.36 -38.62
C ILE A 471 0.76 -13.65 -38.96
N PHE A 472 0.50 -14.84 -39.47
CA PHE A 472 -0.82 -15.30 -39.87
C PHE A 472 -1.18 -16.60 -39.16
N VAL A 473 -2.45 -16.72 -38.77
CA VAL A 473 -3.09 -17.95 -38.33
C VAL A 473 -4.09 -18.33 -39.41
N ASN A 474 -3.82 -19.41 -40.14
CA ASN A 474 -4.48 -19.74 -41.40
C ASN A 474 -4.45 -18.54 -42.37
N GLU A 475 -5.60 -17.95 -42.68
CA GLU A 475 -5.72 -16.76 -43.53
C GLU A 475 -5.92 -15.45 -42.73
N ALA A 476 -5.99 -15.52 -41.39
CA ALA A 476 -6.19 -14.39 -40.49
C ALA A 476 -4.84 -13.78 -40.11
N LYS A 477 -4.69 -12.48 -40.29
CA LYS A 477 -3.51 -11.74 -39.87
C LYS A 477 -3.61 -11.41 -38.39
N ILE A 478 -2.53 -11.64 -37.65
CA ILE A 478 -2.40 -11.16 -36.27
C ILE A 478 -2.08 -9.66 -36.31
N LEU A 479 -2.98 -8.87 -35.75
CA LEU A 479 -2.86 -7.41 -35.65
C LEU A 479 -2.11 -6.99 -34.40
N TYR A 480 -2.29 -7.74 -33.31
CA TYR A 480 -1.75 -7.41 -32.00
C TYR A 480 -1.67 -8.67 -31.13
N SER A 481 -0.75 -8.69 -30.16
CA SER A 481 -0.68 -9.79 -29.18
C SER A 481 -0.19 -9.31 -27.83
N GLN A 482 -0.80 -9.78 -26.75
CA GLN A 482 -0.35 -9.44 -25.41
C GLN A 482 -0.76 -10.49 -24.36
N GLY A 483 0.13 -10.70 -23.39
CA GLY A 483 -0.15 -11.50 -22.20
C GLY A 483 -1.00 -10.75 -21.17
N VAL A 484 -1.93 -11.48 -20.59
CA VAL A 484 -2.91 -11.04 -19.59
C VAL A 484 -2.95 -12.02 -18.42
N GLU A 485 -3.76 -11.76 -17.40
CA GLU A 485 -3.67 -12.45 -16.11
C GLU A 485 -3.77 -13.97 -16.25
N ASN A 486 -4.70 -14.42 -17.10
CA ASN A 486 -4.99 -15.83 -17.30
C ASN A 486 -4.58 -16.40 -18.67
N GLY A 487 -3.79 -15.66 -19.46
CA GLY A 487 -3.39 -16.15 -20.79
C GLY A 487 -2.75 -15.12 -21.72
N VAL A 488 -2.95 -15.31 -23.02
CA VAL A 488 -2.52 -14.38 -24.07
C VAL A 488 -3.66 -14.13 -25.05
N ILE A 489 -3.88 -12.87 -25.39
CA ILE A 489 -4.82 -12.43 -26.42
C ILE A 489 -4.05 -12.12 -27.70
N TYR A 490 -4.43 -12.78 -28.81
CA TYR A 490 -3.97 -12.49 -30.16
C TYR A 490 -5.13 -11.86 -30.95
N VAL A 491 -5.04 -10.57 -31.25
CA VAL A 491 -6.06 -9.88 -32.05
C VAL A 491 -5.90 -10.27 -33.53
N ILE A 492 -6.98 -10.72 -34.16
CA ILE A 492 -6.97 -11.17 -35.56
C ILE A 492 -7.97 -10.39 -36.42
N ASP A 493 -7.66 -10.24 -37.71
CA ASP A 493 -8.49 -9.51 -38.68
C ASP A 493 -9.57 -10.35 -39.38
N LYS A 494 -9.63 -11.67 -39.10
CA LYS A 494 -10.61 -12.60 -39.68
C LYS A 494 -10.97 -13.70 -38.70
N ILE A 495 -12.20 -14.17 -38.77
CA ILE A 495 -12.68 -15.33 -38.02
C ILE A 495 -12.07 -16.63 -38.58
N LEU A 496 -11.63 -17.50 -37.68
CA LEU A 496 -11.14 -18.85 -37.94
C LEU A 496 -12.31 -19.80 -38.20
N MET A 497 -12.74 -19.82 -39.46
CA MET A 497 -13.82 -20.71 -39.92
C MET A 497 -13.34 -22.17 -40.01
N PRO A 498 -14.20 -23.15 -39.68
CA PRO A 498 -13.90 -24.57 -39.90
C PRO A 498 -13.57 -24.82 -41.37
N THR A 499 -12.53 -25.62 -41.63
CA THR A 499 -12.21 -26.06 -42.99
C THR A 499 -13.34 -26.93 -43.53
N GLU A 500 -13.96 -26.56 -44.65
CA GLU A 500 -14.91 -27.46 -45.31
C GLU A 500 -14.17 -28.76 -45.68
N GLU A 501 -14.56 -29.89 -45.10
CA GLU A 501 -14.14 -31.20 -45.61
C GLU A 501 -14.59 -31.29 -47.07
N GLY A 502 -13.62 -31.19 -48.00
CA GLY A 502 -13.88 -31.48 -49.40
C GLY A 502 -14.52 -32.87 -49.53
N PRO A 503 -15.45 -33.07 -50.48
CA PRO A 503 -16.24 -34.29 -50.55
C PRO A 503 -15.31 -35.50 -50.58
N VAL A 504 -15.48 -36.40 -49.62
CA VAL A 504 -14.82 -37.70 -49.58
C VAL A 504 -15.16 -38.42 -50.89
N GLU A 505 -14.24 -38.44 -51.86
CA GLU A 505 -14.38 -39.33 -53.00
C GLU A 505 -14.27 -40.75 -52.47
N GLU A 506 -15.43 -41.42 -52.34
CA GLU A 506 -15.46 -42.86 -52.09
C GLU A 506 -14.59 -43.56 -53.14
N PRO A 507 -13.70 -44.49 -52.72
CA PRO A 507 -12.90 -45.23 -53.67
C PRO A 507 -13.85 -46.04 -54.58
N VAL A 508 -13.78 -45.77 -55.88
CA VAL A 508 -14.50 -46.53 -56.90
C VAL A 508 -14.04 -48.00 -56.81
N GLU A 509 -14.96 -48.90 -56.47
CA GLU A 509 -14.75 -50.35 -56.30
C GLU A 509 -14.07 -51.05 -57.49
#